data_AF-A0A1F9NIQ5-F1
#
_entry.id   AF-A0A1F9NIQ5-F1
#
_cell.length_a   1.000
_cell.length_b   1.000
_cell.length_c   1.000
_cell.angle_alpha   90.00
_cell.angle_beta   90.00
_cell.angle_gamma   90.00
#
_symmetry.space_group_name_H-M   'P 1'
#
loop_
_entity.id
_entity.type
_entity.pdbx_description
1 polymer ?
#
loop_
_entity_poly.entity_id
_entity_poly.type
_entity_poly.pdbx_seq_one_letter_code
_entity_poly.pdbx_strand_id
1 'polypeptide(L)'
;MGDESAIHLSAEKGRLNIVTDGPALGVLVKKDLHITHPELLEITWGVERYPQGADWQGGRKNEAVMVVLFFGDPLPGNQFYLPDMPLFLGMFLGENDLPRTAFASKNYSETGRYVCMENPPAGRTIVTRLDIRDAFRDWFGNRAIPPVTGIAIEVDTGDLSGEAVSSSAFIHHIGLIKAD
;
A
#
# COMPACT_ATOMS: atom_id res chain seq x y z
N MET A 1 29.65 -5.36 14.97
CA MET A 1 28.86 -5.99 13.90
C MET A 1 27.88 -4.92 13.48
N GLY A 2 28.04 -4.35 12.28
CA GLY A 2 27.29 -3.17 11.86
C GLY A 2 25.80 -3.46 11.82
N ASP A 3 25.00 -2.52 12.29
CA ASP A 3 23.54 -2.52 12.16
C ASP A 3 23.21 -2.24 10.69
N GLU A 4 23.27 -3.27 9.84
CA GLU A 4 22.78 -3.17 8.47
C GLU A 4 21.25 -3.14 8.52
N SER A 5 20.66 -2.04 8.02
CA SER A 5 19.22 -1.87 7.93
C SER A 5 18.58 -3.05 7.20
N ALA A 6 17.53 -3.64 7.78
CA ALA A 6 16.76 -4.71 7.15
C ALA A 6 15.98 -4.26 5.89
N ILE A 7 16.02 -2.96 5.58
CA ILE A 7 15.38 -2.33 4.42
C ILE A 7 16.43 -1.58 3.62
N HIS A 8 16.49 -1.88 2.33
CA HIS A 8 17.38 -1.27 1.35
C HIS A 8 16.55 -0.57 0.26
N LEU A 9 16.83 0.71 0.07
CA LEU A 9 16.18 1.54 -0.95
C LEU A 9 17.21 1.98 -1.98
N SER A 10 16.92 1.79 -3.26
CA SER A 10 17.77 2.30 -4.34
C SER A 10 16.96 2.86 -5.49
N ALA A 11 17.50 3.87 -6.16
CA ALA A 11 16.93 4.43 -7.38
C ALA A 11 17.83 4.07 -8.57
N GLU A 12 17.39 3.15 -9.41
CA GLU A 12 18.17 2.68 -10.55
C GLU A 12 17.27 2.52 -11.77
N LYS A 13 17.76 2.89 -12.97
CA LYS A 13 17.04 2.69 -14.24
C LYS A 13 15.60 3.23 -14.24
N GLY A 14 15.35 4.33 -13.52
CA GLY A 14 14.01 4.95 -13.44
C GLY A 14 12.99 4.14 -12.63
N ARG A 15 13.45 3.33 -11.66
CA ARG A 15 12.58 2.73 -10.63
C ARG A 15 13.16 2.91 -9.24
N LEU A 16 12.27 3.06 -8.26
CA LEU A 16 12.58 2.85 -6.85
C LEU A 16 12.53 1.35 -6.58
N ASN A 17 13.64 0.77 -6.16
CA ASN A 17 13.71 -0.60 -5.65
C ASN A 17 13.59 -0.58 -4.13
N ILE A 18 12.80 -1.51 -3.61
CA ILE A 18 12.56 -1.71 -2.19
C ILE A 18 12.90 -3.17 -1.92
N VAL A 19 13.90 -3.41 -1.08
CA VAL A 19 14.36 -4.75 -0.75
C VAL A 19 14.42 -4.89 0.76
N THR A 20 13.91 -6.02 1.26
CA THR A 20 14.12 -6.44 2.63
C THR A 20 14.91 -7.74 2.64
N ASP A 21 15.85 -7.87 3.57
CA ASP A 21 16.67 -9.07 3.79
C ASP A 21 16.35 -9.77 5.13
N GLY A 22 15.45 -9.19 5.91
CA GLY A 22 14.96 -9.70 7.18
C GLY A 22 13.60 -9.10 7.59
N PRO A 23 13.09 -9.43 8.79
CA PRO A 23 11.83 -8.88 9.28
C PRO A 23 11.93 -7.36 9.38
N ALA A 24 11.02 -6.64 8.73
CA ALA A 24 11.08 -5.20 8.68
C ALA A 24 9.69 -4.58 8.51
N LEU A 25 9.53 -3.35 9.02
CA LEU A 25 8.42 -2.48 8.71
C LEU A 25 8.98 -1.12 8.31
N GLY A 26 8.68 -0.67 7.10
CA GLY A 26 9.16 0.59 6.57
C GLY A 26 8.05 1.40 5.93
N VAL A 27 8.03 2.70 6.20
CA VAL A 27 7.06 3.62 5.60
C VAL A 27 7.77 4.88 5.14
N LEU A 28 7.65 5.20 3.85
CA LEU A 28 8.05 6.48 3.26
C LEU A 28 6.78 7.29 3.01
N VAL A 29 6.66 8.46 3.63
CA VAL A 29 5.44 9.28 3.53
C VAL A 29 5.75 10.64 2.91
N LYS A 30 4.96 11.02 1.90
CA LYS A 30 4.81 12.41 1.46
C LYS A 30 3.49 12.94 1.99
N LYS A 31 3.59 13.87 2.95
CA LYS A 31 2.46 14.60 3.55
C LYS A 31 2.22 15.94 2.86
N ASP A 32 1.19 16.63 3.32
CA ASP A 32 0.81 18.00 2.93
C ASP A 32 0.54 18.13 1.44
N LEU A 33 -0.08 17.11 0.86
CA LEU A 33 -0.67 17.20 -0.47
C LEU A 33 -2.02 17.90 -0.38
N HIS A 34 -2.44 18.50 -1.48
CA HIS A 34 -3.76 19.11 -1.57
C HIS A 34 -4.33 18.91 -2.97
N ILE A 35 -4.62 17.66 -3.31
CA ILE A 35 -5.12 17.29 -4.64
C ILE A 35 -6.63 17.12 -4.54
N THR A 36 -7.34 18.14 -5.01
CA THR A 36 -8.80 18.16 -5.05
C THR A 36 -9.33 17.41 -6.27
N HIS A 37 -10.56 16.89 -6.16
CA HIS A 37 -11.24 16.11 -7.21
C HIS A 37 -10.37 15.00 -7.82
N PRO A 38 -9.78 14.11 -7.00
CA PRO A 38 -8.97 13.01 -7.52
C PRO A 38 -9.86 12.02 -8.28
N GLU A 39 -9.47 11.64 -9.49
CA GLU A 39 -10.26 10.76 -10.37
C GLU A 39 -9.60 9.40 -10.55
N LEU A 40 -8.33 9.39 -10.97
CA LEU A 40 -7.64 8.16 -11.32
C LEU A 40 -6.29 8.09 -10.64
N LEU A 41 -6.03 6.98 -9.96
CA LEU A 41 -4.70 6.58 -9.58
C LEU A 41 -4.14 5.60 -10.62
N GLU A 42 -2.91 5.84 -11.05
CA GLU A 42 -2.12 4.93 -11.87
C GLU A 42 -0.81 4.58 -11.16
N ILE A 43 -0.51 3.29 -11.04
CA ILE A 43 0.77 2.80 -10.47
C ILE A 43 1.41 1.84 -11.46
N THR A 44 2.66 2.11 -11.84
CA THR A 44 3.50 1.17 -12.59
C THR A 44 4.54 0.57 -11.65
N TRP A 45 4.46 -0.74 -11.42
CA TRP A 45 5.16 -1.41 -10.32
C TRP A 45 5.16 -2.92 -10.52
N GLY A 46 5.87 -3.64 -9.65
CA GLY A 46 5.90 -5.09 -9.63
C GLY A 46 6.65 -5.62 -8.41
N VAL A 47 6.57 -6.94 -8.22
CA VAL A 47 7.25 -7.66 -7.15
C VAL A 47 8.22 -8.65 -7.78
N GLU A 48 9.50 -8.55 -7.45
CA GLU A 48 10.55 -9.50 -7.88
C GLU A 48 10.57 -10.73 -6.96
N ARG A 49 10.19 -10.56 -5.69
CA ARG A 49 10.10 -11.62 -4.69
C ARG A 49 9.03 -11.28 -3.66
N TYR A 50 7.96 -12.07 -3.64
CA TYR A 50 6.91 -11.93 -2.64
C TYR A 50 7.42 -12.37 -1.26
N PRO A 51 6.90 -11.78 -0.17
CA PRO A 51 7.19 -12.28 1.17
C PRO A 51 6.60 -13.69 1.29
N GLN A 52 7.44 -14.68 1.64
CA GLN A 52 7.01 -16.07 1.65
C GLN A 52 5.87 -16.28 2.66
N GLY A 53 4.74 -16.79 2.18
CA GLY A 53 3.59 -17.01 3.05
C GLY A 53 2.81 -15.74 3.38
N ALA A 54 2.95 -14.65 2.62
CA ALA A 54 1.95 -13.60 2.64
C ALA A 54 0.57 -14.20 2.29
N ASP A 55 -0.43 -13.89 3.11
CA ASP A 55 -1.81 -14.32 2.96
C ASP A 55 -2.69 -13.36 3.77
N TRP A 56 -3.13 -12.29 3.12
CA TRP A 56 -3.94 -11.26 3.76
C TRP A 56 -5.32 -11.80 4.18
N GLN A 57 -5.86 -12.77 3.45
CA GLN A 57 -7.12 -13.45 3.80
C GLN A 57 -6.97 -14.30 5.07
N GLY A 58 -5.87 -15.03 5.18
CA GLY A 58 -5.50 -15.83 6.35
C GLY A 58 -4.90 -15.02 7.51
N GLY A 59 -4.69 -13.71 7.33
CA GLY A 59 -4.25 -12.78 8.36
C GLY A 59 -2.73 -12.56 8.47
N ARG A 60 -1.93 -13.14 7.57
CA ARG A 60 -0.49 -12.87 7.42
C ARG A 60 -0.31 -11.70 6.46
N LYS A 61 -0.34 -10.49 7.01
CA LYS A 61 -0.40 -9.21 6.28
C LYS A 61 1.00 -8.68 5.96
N ASN A 62 1.79 -9.51 5.29
CA ASN A 62 3.09 -9.09 4.79
C ASN A 62 2.96 -8.68 3.32
N GLU A 63 3.75 -7.70 2.92
CA GLU A 63 3.81 -7.22 1.55
C GLU A 63 5.22 -6.78 1.18
N ALA A 64 5.60 -7.04 -0.07
CA ALA A 64 6.86 -6.51 -0.61
C ALA A 64 6.77 -5.00 -0.89
N VAL A 65 5.55 -4.50 -1.16
CA VAL A 65 5.27 -3.09 -1.37
C VAL A 65 3.77 -2.82 -1.25
N MET A 66 3.43 -1.71 -0.61
CA MET A 66 2.10 -1.11 -0.62
C MET A 66 2.21 0.38 -0.96
N VAL A 67 1.30 0.88 -1.79
CA VAL A 67 1.11 2.31 -2.02
C VAL A 67 -0.15 2.74 -1.29
N VAL A 68 -0.07 3.76 -0.45
CA VAL A 68 -1.19 4.25 0.36
C VAL A 68 -1.57 5.66 -0.06
N LEU A 69 -2.84 5.90 -0.39
CA LEU A 69 -3.39 7.24 -0.51
C LEU A 69 -4.14 7.62 0.77
N PHE A 70 -3.88 8.82 1.30
CA PHE A 70 -4.59 9.40 2.44
C PHE A 70 -5.50 10.54 1.96
N PHE A 71 -6.72 10.60 2.49
CA PHE A 71 -7.76 11.55 2.09
C PHE A 71 -8.30 12.33 3.28
N GLY A 72 -8.27 13.65 3.15
CA GLY A 72 -8.85 14.59 4.11
C GLY A 72 -8.17 14.60 5.47
N ASP A 73 -8.92 15.09 6.46
CA ASP A 73 -8.48 15.17 7.85
C ASP A 73 -8.61 13.81 8.57
N PRO A 74 -7.79 13.57 9.61
CA PRO A 74 -7.92 12.38 10.44
C PRO A 74 -9.30 12.25 11.08
N LEU A 75 -9.82 11.02 11.13
CA LEU A 75 -11.03 10.66 11.85
C LEU A 75 -10.68 9.75 13.04
N PRO A 76 -11.51 9.73 14.11
CA PRO A 76 -11.28 8.87 15.26
C PRO A 76 -11.12 7.39 14.89
N GLY A 77 -10.16 6.73 15.53
CA GLY A 77 -10.01 5.27 15.42
C GLY A 77 -11.15 4.51 16.12
N ASN A 78 -11.23 3.20 15.88
CA ASN A 78 -12.27 2.35 16.48
C ASN A 78 -12.19 2.28 18.02
N GLN A 79 -11.05 2.64 18.60
CA GLN A 79 -10.77 2.62 20.03
C GLN A 79 -10.10 3.92 20.45
N PHE A 80 -10.45 4.42 21.63
CA PHE A 80 -10.05 5.75 22.12
C PHE A 80 -8.53 5.97 22.27
N TYR A 81 -7.74 4.89 22.32
CA TYR A 81 -6.29 4.94 22.49
C TYR A 81 -5.53 4.79 21.17
N LEU A 82 -6.23 4.55 20.05
CA LEU A 82 -5.64 4.57 18.72
C LEU A 82 -5.53 6.02 18.23
N PRO A 83 -4.46 6.39 17.52
CA PRO A 83 -4.37 7.70 16.91
C PRO A 83 -5.45 7.86 15.83
N ASP A 84 -5.91 9.09 15.63
CA ASP A 84 -6.82 9.41 14.53
C ASP A 84 -6.15 9.15 13.18
N MET A 85 -6.92 8.64 12.22
CA MET A 85 -6.43 8.29 10.89
C MET A 85 -7.31 8.87 9.79
N PRO A 86 -6.72 9.49 8.75
CA PRO A 86 -7.47 9.88 7.56
C PRO A 86 -8.13 8.66 6.91
N LEU A 87 -9.10 8.92 6.03
CA LEU A 87 -9.53 7.86 5.10
C LEU A 87 -8.31 7.43 4.28
N PHE A 88 -8.12 6.13 4.09
CA PHE A 88 -7.00 5.65 3.30
C PHE A 88 -7.32 4.41 2.46
N LEU A 89 -6.65 4.35 1.31
CA LEU A 89 -6.61 3.21 0.41
C LEU A 89 -5.16 2.74 0.33
N GLY A 90 -4.86 1.59 0.93
CA GLY A 90 -3.58 0.89 0.82
C GLY A 90 -3.67 -0.17 -0.26
N MET A 91 -2.89 -0.05 -1.33
CA MET A 91 -2.91 -0.97 -2.46
C MET A 91 -1.63 -1.76 -2.48
N PHE A 92 -1.73 -3.08 -2.59
CA PHE A 92 -0.58 -3.99 -2.64
C PHE A 92 -0.75 -5.01 -3.76
N LEU A 93 0.34 -5.71 -4.08
CA LEU A 93 0.35 -6.88 -4.96
C LEU A 93 0.51 -8.13 -4.10
N GLY A 94 -0.46 -9.04 -4.21
CA GLY A 94 -0.45 -10.30 -3.47
C GLY A 94 0.18 -11.43 -4.30
N GLU A 95 0.64 -12.49 -3.64
CA GLU A 95 1.06 -13.70 -4.35
C GLU A 95 -0.16 -14.60 -4.61
N ASN A 96 -0.97 -14.84 -3.57
CA ASN A 96 -2.10 -15.79 -3.62
C ASN A 96 -3.45 -15.19 -3.18
N ASP A 97 -3.50 -13.92 -2.78
CA ASP A 97 -4.73 -13.23 -2.41
C ASP A 97 -5.70 -13.07 -3.59
N LEU A 98 -7.01 -12.96 -3.34
CA LEU A 98 -7.97 -12.67 -4.41
C LEU A 98 -7.79 -11.22 -4.93
N PRO A 99 -7.56 -11.02 -6.23
CA PRO A 99 -7.48 -9.68 -6.82
C PRO A 99 -8.74 -8.86 -6.56
N ARG A 100 -8.57 -7.54 -6.45
CA ARG A 100 -9.61 -6.53 -6.19
C ARG A 100 -10.43 -6.78 -4.93
N THR A 101 -9.89 -7.52 -3.98
CA THR A 101 -10.52 -7.73 -2.67
C THR A 101 -10.03 -6.67 -1.70
N ALA A 102 -10.97 -5.93 -1.10
CA ALA A 102 -10.69 -4.95 -0.07
C ALA A 102 -10.88 -5.55 1.33
N PHE A 103 -9.86 -5.38 2.18
CA PHE A 103 -9.82 -5.77 3.57
C PHE A 103 -9.97 -4.52 4.44
N ALA A 104 -11.00 -4.50 5.29
CA ALA A 104 -11.13 -3.46 6.29
C ALA A 104 -10.03 -3.61 7.35
N SER A 105 -9.44 -2.48 7.77
CA SER A 105 -8.54 -2.49 8.92
C SER A 105 -9.30 -2.87 10.19
N LYS A 106 -8.72 -3.72 11.05
CA LYS A 106 -9.33 -4.06 12.36
C LYS A 106 -9.39 -2.83 13.29
N ASN A 107 -8.35 -2.00 13.24
CA ASN A 107 -8.19 -0.82 14.09
C ASN A 107 -8.88 0.43 13.50
N TYR A 108 -9.05 0.43 12.17
CA TYR A 108 -9.53 1.57 11.40
C TYR A 108 -10.61 1.15 10.40
N SER A 109 -11.60 0.35 10.83
CA SER A 109 -12.58 -0.25 9.92
C SER A 109 -13.44 0.79 9.19
N GLU A 110 -13.60 1.98 9.76
CA GLU A 110 -14.34 3.07 9.15
C GLU A 110 -13.52 3.95 8.20
N THR A 111 -12.18 3.87 8.26
CA THR A 111 -11.30 4.78 7.51
C THR A 111 -10.36 4.06 6.55
N GLY A 112 -9.96 2.84 6.84
CA GLY A 112 -8.93 2.12 6.11
C GLY A 112 -9.44 0.97 5.25
N ARG A 113 -8.97 0.92 4.01
CA ARG A 113 -9.09 -0.26 3.14
C ARG A 113 -7.72 -0.64 2.62
N TYR A 114 -7.37 -1.91 2.79
CA TYR A 114 -6.22 -2.52 2.14
C TYR A 114 -6.72 -3.37 0.97
N VAL A 115 -6.11 -3.27 -0.20
CA VAL A 115 -6.66 -3.84 -1.42
C VAL A 115 -5.56 -4.59 -2.16
N CYS A 116 -5.75 -5.91 -2.30
CA CYS A 116 -4.94 -6.68 -3.23
C CYS A 116 -5.37 -6.26 -4.64
N MET A 117 -4.51 -5.59 -5.39
CA MET A 117 -4.89 -5.11 -6.72
C MET A 117 -4.88 -6.25 -7.73
N GLU A 118 -3.76 -6.98 -7.77
CA GLU A 118 -3.50 -8.10 -8.68
C GLU A 118 -2.45 -9.04 -8.10
N ASN A 119 -2.30 -10.21 -8.73
CA ASN A 119 -1.31 -11.23 -8.37
C ASN A 119 -0.39 -11.54 -9.56
N PRO A 120 0.43 -10.57 -9.99
CA PRO A 120 1.32 -10.80 -11.13
C PRO A 120 2.40 -11.83 -10.76
N PRO A 121 2.86 -12.65 -11.71
CA PRO A 121 4.05 -13.47 -11.51
C PRO A 121 5.25 -12.62 -11.07
N ALA A 122 6.14 -13.19 -10.26
CA ALA A 122 7.36 -12.51 -9.84
C ALA A 122 8.18 -11.99 -11.04
N GLY A 123 8.69 -10.77 -10.92
CA GLY A 123 9.43 -10.04 -11.96
C GLY A 123 8.56 -9.40 -13.04
N ARG A 124 7.24 -9.58 -13.01
CA ARG A 124 6.33 -8.93 -13.96
C ARG A 124 6.01 -7.49 -13.53
N THR A 125 6.29 -6.53 -14.41
CA THR A 125 5.75 -5.17 -14.29
C THR A 125 4.29 -5.14 -14.72
N ILE A 126 3.46 -4.46 -13.93
CA ILE A 126 2.05 -4.18 -14.27
C ILE A 126 1.75 -2.69 -14.14
N VAL A 127 0.60 -2.30 -14.71
CA VAL A 127 0.02 -0.97 -14.54
C VAL A 127 -1.33 -1.12 -13.86
N THR A 128 -1.40 -0.73 -12.59
CA THR A 128 -2.65 -0.66 -11.83
C THR A 128 -3.35 0.65 -12.12
N ARG A 129 -4.64 0.57 -12.45
CA ARG A 129 -5.54 1.73 -12.58
C ARG A 129 -6.71 1.58 -11.61
N LEU A 130 -6.93 2.61 -10.81
CA LEU A 130 -8.03 2.67 -9.85
C LEU A 130 -8.81 3.95 -10.06
N ASP A 131 -10.08 3.81 -10.45
CA ASP A 131 -11.05 4.90 -10.40
C ASP A 131 -11.40 5.16 -8.93
N ILE A 132 -11.10 6.38 -8.46
CA ILE A 132 -11.21 6.75 -7.05
C ILE A 132 -12.68 6.91 -6.66
N ARG A 133 -13.54 7.32 -7.58
CA ARG A 133 -14.99 7.45 -7.32
C ARG A 133 -15.62 6.07 -7.14
N ASP A 134 -15.30 5.14 -8.01
CA ASP A 134 -15.77 3.77 -7.91
C ASP A 134 -15.24 3.10 -6.64
N ALA A 135 -13.93 3.25 -6.35
CA ALA A 135 -13.32 2.75 -5.12
C ALA A 135 -14.01 3.28 -3.86
N PHE A 136 -14.29 4.58 -3.80
CA PHE A 136 -14.98 5.18 -2.66
C PHE A 136 -16.42 4.68 -2.54
N ARG A 137 -17.16 4.62 -3.64
CA ARG A 137 -18.53 4.08 -3.64
C ARG A 137 -18.54 2.65 -3.12
N ASP A 138 -17.65 1.81 -3.63
CA ASP A 138 -17.66 0.38 -3.37
C ASP A 138 -17.19 0.07 -1.94
N TRP A 139 -16.25 0.84 -1.38
CA TRP A 139 -15.63 0.51 -0.09
C TRP A 139 -15.99 1.44 1.07
N PHE A 140 -16.42 2.67 0.79
CA PHE A 140 -16.83 3.67 1.77
C PHE A 140 -18.28 4.16 1.58
N GLY A 141 -19.01 3.62 0.59
CA GLY A 141 -20.39 4.00 0.29
C GLY A 141 -20.49 5.40 -0.33
N ASN A 142 -21.58 6.10 -0.07
CA ASN A 142 -21.87 7.43 -0.66
C ASN A 142 -21.13 8.59 0.04
N ARG A 143 -19.98 8.33 0.66
CA ARG A 143 -19.18 9.39 1.29
C ARG A 143 -18.64 10.33 0.21
N ALA A 144 -18.63 11.63 0.52
CA ALA A 144 -17.92 12.60 -0.30
C ALA A 144 -16.42 12.24 -0.32
N ILE A 145 -15.78 12.37 -1.48
CA ILE A 145 -14.36 12.08 -1.67
C ILE A 145 -13.57 13.31 -1.20
N PRO A 146 -12.80 13.24 -0.10
CA PRO A 146 -11.98 14.35 0.34
C PRO A 146 -10.77 14.55 -0.61
N PRO A 147 -10.06 15.69 -0.50
CA PRO A 147 -8.78 15.85 -1.19
C PRO A 147 -7.77 14.79 -0.77
N VAL A 148 -6.87 14.38 -1.69
CA VAL A 148 -5.71 13.57 -1.30
C VAL A 148 -4.74 14.46 -0.53
N THR A 149 -4.49 14.10 0.73
CA THR A 149 -3.67 14.84 1.69
C THR A 149 -2.28 14.22 1.89
N GLY A 150 -2.09 12.98 1.45
CA GLY A 150 -0.80 12.33 1.48
C GLY A 150 -0.73 11.08 0.63
N ILE A 151 0.51 10.64 0.39
CA ILE A 151 0.83 9.35 -0.19
C ILE A 151 1.93 8.68 0.63
N ALA A 152 1.85 7.37 0.79
CA ALA A 152 2.94 6.58 1.35
C ALA A 152 3.30 5.38 0.49
N ILE A 153 4.53 4.91 0.69
CA ILE A 153 5.04 3.63 0.24
C ILE A 153 5.42 2.85 1.49
N GLU A 154 4.86 1.67 1.64
CA GLU A 154 5.03 0.79 2.80
C GLU A 154 5.59 -0.56 2.37
N VAL A 155 6.35 -1.19 3.27
CA VAL A 155 6.82 -2.57 3.17
C VAL A 155 6.71 -3.21 4.56
N ASP A 156 6.15 -4.42 4.63
CA ASP A 156 6.01 -5.17 5.87
C ASP A 156 6.42 -6.64 5.64
N THR A 157 7.52 -7.05 6.28
CA THR A 157 7.98 -8.42 6.41
C THR A 157 8.12 -8.85 7.88
N GLY A 158 7.56 -8.09 8.82
CA GLY A 158 7.82 -8.20 10.26
C GLY A 158 7.33 -9.50 10.91
N ASP A 159 6.22 -10.06 10.42
CA ASP A 159 5.59 -11.28 10.94
C ASP A 159 6.18 -12.59 10.35
N LEU A 160 7.23 -12.49 9.53
CA LEU A 160 7.88 -13.64 8.93
C LEU A 160 9.01 -14.19 9.84
N SER A 161 9.16 -15.52 9.88
CA SER A 161 10.23 -16.21 10.61
C SER A 161 10.97 -17.21 9.70
N GLY A 162 12.27 -17.41 9.93
CA GLY A 162 13.11 -18.37 9.18
C GLY A 162 14.05 -17.74 8.14
N GLU A 163 14.63 -18.55 7.25
CA GLU A 163 15.62 -18.13 6.24
C GLU A 163 15.00 -17.44 5.00
N ALA A 164 13.67 -17.35 4.93
CA ALA A 164 12.93 -16.90 3.74
C ALA A 164 12.18 -15.56 3.93
N VAL A 165 12.75 -14.65 4.74
CA VAL A 165 12.10 -13.39 5.15
C VAL A 165 12.34 -12.22 4.18
N SER A 166 13.14 -12.45 3.13
CA SER A 166 13.42 -11.41 2.14
C SER A 166 12.24 -11.15 1.21
N SER A 167 12.06 -9.89 0.84
CA SER A 167 11.13 -9.46 -0.19
C SER A 167 11.81 -8.44 -1.10
N SER A 168 11.32 -8.31 -2.33
CA SER A 168 11.82 -7.27 -3.23
C SER A 168 10.75 -6.84 -4.20
N ALA A 169 10.56 -5.53 -4.31
CA ALA A 169 9.61 -4.91 -5.21
C ALA A 169 10.21 -3.66 -5.84
N PHE A 170 9.50 -3.14 -6.83
CA PHE A 170 9.87 -1.90 -7.49
C PHE A 170 8.67 -1.07 -7.90
N ILE A 171 8.86 0.24 -7.91
CA ILE A 171 7.90 1.23 -8.41
C ILE A 171 8.59 2.08 -9.47
N HIS A 172 8.04 2.10 -10.68
CA HIS A 172 8.44 2.99 -11.76
C HIS A 172 7.72 4.34 -11.68
N HIS A 173 6.42 4.31 -11.39
CA HIS A 173 5.58 5.49 -11.46
C HIS A 173 4.40 5.38 -10.49
N ILE A 174 4.09 6.51 -9.85
CA ILE A 174 2.79 6.75 -9.21
C ILE A 174 2.26 8.06 -9.78
N GLY A 175 1.09 8.01 -10.40
CA GLY A 175 0.41 9.14 -11.02
C GLY A 175 -0.98 9.30 -10.44
N LEU A 176 -1.35 10.53 -10.11
CA LEU A 176 -2.70 10.88 -9.71
C LEU A 176 -3.26 11.90 -10.69
N ILE A 177 -4.35 11.52 -11.36
CA ILE A 177 -5.08 12.38 -12.29
C ILE A 177 -6.28 12.95 -11.54
N LYS A 178 -6.48 14.26 -11.67
CA LYS A 178 -7.60 14.99 -11.08
C LYS A 178 -8.51 15.52 -12.19
N ALA A 179 -9.78 15.71 -11.86
CA ALA A 179 -10.68 16.50 -12.68
C ALA A 179 -10.19 17.95 -12.75
N ASP A 180 -10.53 18.64 -13.84
CA ASP A 180 -10.39 20.09 -13.95
C ASP A 180 -11.47 20.84 -13.14
#